data_AF-A0A524CN69-F1
#
_entry.id   AF-A0A524CN69-F1
#
_cell.length_a   1.000
_cell.length_b   1.000
_cell.length_c   1.000
_cell.angle_alpha   90.00
_cell.angle_beta   90.00
_cell.angle_gamma   90.00
#
_symmetry.space_group_name_H-M   'P 1'
#
loop_
_entity.id
_entity.type
_entity.pdbx_description
1 polymer ?
#
loop_
_entity_poly.entity_id
_entity_poly.type
_entity_poly.pdbx_seq_one_letter_code
_entity_poly.pdbx_strand_id
1 'polypeptide(L)'
;MDSTRDIENYESRSSDTLETIKTEFLELGRYLLQKLKTPFTIVGLIIIMVLVILAIFPQILTPYTYAEAVGVYPDAWAPPSLAHPFGQTKFGRDVLTRVVFGSANSLLFGILEVLICVVAAIIIGIPLNFLNKRLNLSAEMMLFPLLMIPLIILGLYTFSIFYPITLSFGL
;
A
#
# COMPACT_ATOMS: atom_id res chain seq x y z
N MET A 1 -55.26 -17.54 -1.51
CA MET A 1 -53.90 -16.96 -1.68
C MET A 1 -53.67 -16.08 -0.48
N ASP A 2 -52.80 -16.51 0.43
CA ASP A 2 -52.67 -16.00 1.79
C ASP A 2 -51.46 -15.05 1.86
N SER A 3 -51.68 -13.82 1.40
CA SER A 3 -50.70 -12.73 1.32
C SER A 3 -50.07 -12.39 2.67
N THR A 4 -50.77 -12.64 3.77
CA THR A 4 -50.33 -12.35 5.14
C THR A 4 -49.19 -13.25 5.62
N ARG A 5 -49.16 -14.53 5.19
CA ARG A 5 -48.07 -15.46 5.54
C ARG A 5 -46.76 -15.16 4.81
N ASP A 6 -46.84 -14.59 3.60
CA ASP A 6 -45.66 -14.24 2.81
C ASP A 6 -44.92 -13.00 3.37
N ILE A 7 -45.68 -12.03 3.91
CA ILE A 7 -45.12 -10.82 4.55
C ILE A 7 -44.43 -11.18 5.87
N GLU A 8 -45.04 -12.04 6.68
CA GLU A 8 -44.49 -12.51 7.96
C GLU A 8 -43.20 -13.32 7.78
N ASN A 9 -43.11 -14.12 6.71
CA ASN A 9 -41.91 -14.86 6.33
C ASN A 9 -40.80 -13.92 5.79
N TYR A 10 -41.15 -12.81 5.13
CA TYR A 10 -40.21 -11.81 4.65
C TYR A 10 -39.61 -10.99 5.79
N GLU A 11 -40.43 -10.54 6.74
CA GLU A 11 -39.98 -9.81 7.92
C GLU A 11 -39.07 -10.69 8.80
N SER A 12 -39.45 -11.95 9.03
CA SER A 12 -38.64 -12.94 9.75
C SER A 12 -37.27 -13.21 9.09
N ARG A 13 -37.25 -13.40 7.76
CA ARG A 13 -35.99 -13.57 7.02
C ARG A 13 -35.11 -12.30 7.04
N SER A 14 -35.72 -11.12 7.05
CA SER A 14 -35.01 -9.85 7.12
C SER A 14 -34.38 -9.62 8.49
N SER A 15 -35.06 -9.99 9.58
CA SER A 15 -34.49 -9.92 10.93
C SER A 15 -33.30 -10.86 11.08
N ASP A 16 -33.42 -12.10 10.59
CA ASP A 16 -32.36 -13.11 10.69
C ASP A 16 -31.11 -12.69 9.90
N THR A 17 -31.29 -12.11 8.70
CA THR A 17 -30.18 -11.61 7.89
C THR A 17 -29.50 -10.38 8.51
N LEU A 18 -30.27 -9.46 9.10
CA LEU A 18 -29.71 -8.30 9.79
C LEU A 18 -28.95 -8.70 11.07
N GLU A 19 -29.39 -9.73 11.79
CA GLU A 19 -28.64 -10.27 12.93
C GLU A 19 -27.35 -10.97 12.50
N THR A 20 -27.39 -11.71 11.39
CA THR A 20 -26.20 -12.36 10.81
C THR A 20 -25.16 -11.32 10.37
N ILE A 21 -25.58 -10.26 9.69
CA ILE A 21 -24.66 -9.17 9.27
C ILE A 21 -24.06 -8.46 10.49
N LYS A 22 -24.88 -8.17 11.52
CA LYS A 22 -24.40 -7.54 12.75
C LYS A 22 -23.38 -8.42 13.49
N THR A 23 -23.62 -9.73 13.56
CA THR A 23 -22.72 -10.66 14.24
C THR A 23 -21.39 -10.80 13.51
N GLU A 24 -21.40 -10.98 12.19
CA GLU A 24 -20.17 -10.99 11.38
C GLU A 24 -19.38 -9.68 11.50
N PHE A 25 -20.07 -8.53 11.49
CA PHE A 25 -19.42 -7.22 11.63
C PHE A 25 -18.77 -7.05 13.02
N LEU A 26 -19.46 -7.51 14.07
CA LEU A 26 -18.94 -7.46 15.45
C LEU A 26 -17.78 -8.44 15.68
N GLU A 27 -17.81 -9.61 15.05
CA GLU A 27 -16.70 -10.58 15.08
C GLU A 27 -15.49 -10.06 14.31
N LEU A 28 -15.72 -9.46 13.14
CA LEU A 28 -14.66 -8.81 12.36
C LEU A 28 -14.01 -7.68 13.17
N GLY A 29 -14.80 -6.83 13.84
CA GLY A 29 -14.29 -5.77 14.71
C GLY A 29 -13.44 -6.30 15.87
N ARG A 30 -13.90 -7.37 16.54
CA ARG A 30 -13.12 -8.04 17.60
C ARG A 30 -11.83 -8.67 17.07
N TYR A 31 -11.89 -9.33 15.92
CA TYR A 31 -10.74 -9.92 15.26
C TYR A 31 -9.68 -8.87 14.90
N LEU A 32 -10.11 -7.74 14.32
CA LEU A 32 -9.22 -6.62 14.00
C LEU A 32 -8.56 -6.05 15.25
N LEU A 33 -9.33 -5.80 16.32
CA LEU A 33 -8.80 -5.31 17.60
C LEU A 33 -7.81 -6.28 18.25
N GLN A 34 -8.02 -7.60 18.10
CA GLN A 34 -7.09 -8.61 18.61
C GLN A 34 -5.80 -8.64 17.78
N LYS A 35 -5.89 -8.46 16.46
CA LYS A 35 -4.75 -8.44 15.54
C LYS A 35 -3.87 -7.19 15.68
N LEU A 36 -4.46 -6.07 16.11
CA LEU A 36 -3.73 -4.84 16.44
C LEU A 36 -2.70 -5.01 17.58
N LYS A 37 -2.82 -6.04 18.41
CA LYS A 37 -1.88 -6.33 19.51
C LYS A 37 -0.64 -7.12 19.07
N THR A 38 -0.56 -7.53 17.80
CA THR A 38 0.63 -8.26 17.32
C THR A 38 1.83 -7.31 17.20
N PRO A 39 3.05 -7.76 17.53
CA PRO A 39 4.23 -6.89 17.54
C PRO A 39 4.51 -6.27 16.17
N PHE A 40 4.29 -7.03 15.09
CA PHE A 40 4.44 -6.53 13.73
C PHE A 40 3.44 -5.42 13.38
N THR A 41 2.18 -5.54 13.83
CA THR A 41 1.18 -4.49 13.62
C THR A 41 1.51 -3.22 14.41
N ILE A 42 2.01 -3.36 15.65
CA ILE A 42 2.44 -2.21 16.45
C ILE A 42 3.61 -1.49 15.79
N VAL A 43 4.62 -2.22 15.31
CA VAL A 43 5.76 -1.63 14.59
C VAL A 43 5.30 -0.90 13.33
N GLY A 44 4.46 -1.52 12.51
CA GLY A 44 3.91 -0.88 11.33
C GLY A 44 3.10 0.39 11.65
N LEU A 45 2.28 0.34 12.71
CA LEU A 45 1.49 1.48 13.16
C LEU A 45 2.38 2.64 13.63
N ILE A 46 3.45 2.36 14.38
CA ILE A 46 4.42 3.37 14.82
C ILE A 46 5.09 4.03 13.60
N ILE A 47 5.51 3.24 12.62
CA ILE A 47 6.15 3.75 11.40
C ILE A 47 5.19 4.70 10.66
N ILE A 48 3.95 4.28 10.42
CA ILE A 48 2.95 5.11 9.74
C ILE A 48 2.70 6.38 10.55
N MET A 49 2.58 6.29 11.87
CA MET A 49 2.34 7.45 12.73
C MET A 49 3.49 8.45 12.66
N VAL A 50 4.74 7.98 12.66
CA VAL A 50 5.92 8.84 12.45
C VAL A 50 5.86 9.51 11.08
N LEU A 51 5.56 8.78 10.01
CA LEU A 51 5.44 9.35 8.67
C LEU A 51 4.34 10.41 8.59
N VAL A 52 3.20 10.19 9.24
CA VAL A 52 2.09 11.17 9.29
C VAL A 52 2.52 12.44 10.04
N ILE A 53 3.23 12.30 11.16
CA ILE A 53 3.77 13.45 11.89
C ILE A 53 4.75 14.24 11.03
N LEU A 54 5.65 13.56 10.31
CA LEU A 54 6.60 14.19 9.38
C LEU A 54 5.90 14.90 8.22
N ALA A 55 4.81 14.32 7.70
CA ALA A 55 4.04 14.89 6.61
C ALA A 55 3.27 16.17 7.03
N ILE A 56 2.73 16.20 8.25
CA ILE A 56 1.98 17.36 8.78
C ILE A 56 2.93 18.45 9.28
N PHE A 57 4.01 18.05 9.95
CA PHE A 57 4.96 18.96 10.59
C PHE A 57 6.39 18.77 10.06
N PRO A 58 6.64 19.08 8.78
CA PRO A 58 7.97 18.92 8.18
C PRO A 58 9.03 19.78 8.87
N GLN A 59 8.61 20.92 9.43
CA GLN A 59 9.47 21.87 10.14
C GLN A 59 10.08 21.32 11.44
N ILE A 60 9.59 20.19 11.97
CA ILE A 60 10.16 19.57 13.18
C ILE A 60 11.55 18.95 12.87
N LEU A 61 11.73 18.37 11.68
CA LEU A 61 12.97 17.68 11.32
C LEU A 61 13.89 18.52 10.42
N THR A 62 13.33 19.39 9.58
CA THR A 62 14.12 20.16 8.62
C THR A 62 13.78 21.65 8.70
N PRO A 63 14.77 22.54 8.90
CA PRO A 63 14.55 23.98 8.86
C PRO A 63 14.35 24.51 7.42
N TYR A 64 14.61 23.67 6.42
CA TYR A 64 14.58 24.03 5.01
C TYR A 64 13.15 24.05 4.43
N THR A 65 12.94 24.92 3.45
CA THR A 65 11.66 25.08 2.75
C THR A 65 11.50 24.08 1.60
N TYR A 66 10.26 23.88 1.14
CA TYR A 66 9.98 23.03 -0.03
C TYR A 66 10.73 23.50 -1.29
N ALA A 67 10.92 24.81 -1.45
CA ALA A 67 11.69 25.37 -2.56
C ALA A 67 13.15 24.91 -2.54
N GLU A 68 13.75 24.78 -1.35
CA GLU A 68 15.12 24.28 -1.16
C GLU A 68 15.22 22.77 -1.37
N ALA A 69 14.13 22.03 -1.11
CA ALA A 69 14.04 20.60 -1.42
C ALA A 69 14.06 20.30 -2.93
N VAL A 70 13.62 21.27 -3.77
CA VAL A 70 13.41 21.11 -5.22
C VAL A 70 14.38 21.97 -6.06
N GLY A 71 15.02 22.99 -5.47
CA GLY A 71 15.97 23.90 -6.12
C GLY A 71 17.29 23.24 -6.57
N VAL A 72 18.14 23.96 -7.31
CA VAL A 72 19.47 23.47 -7.72
C VAL A 72 20.51 24.36 -7.07
N TYR A 73 21.47 23.77 -6.36
CA TYR A 73 22.49 24.48 -5.61
C TYR A 73 23.89 24.03 -6.03
N PRO A 74 24.90 24.92 -5.92
CA PRO A 74 26.25 24.66 -6.44
C PRO A 74 27.04 23.59 -5.66
N ASP A 75 26.61 23.19 -4.46
CA ASP A 75 27.37 22.28 -3.57
C ASP A 75 26.99 20.79 -3.76
N ALA A 76 27.07 20.29 -4.98
CA ALA A 76 26.75 18.89 -5.25
C ALA A 76 27.67 17.91 -4.47
N TRP A 77 27.08 16.86 -3.88
CA TRP A 77 27.78 15.78 -3.16
C TRP A 77 28.49 16.18 -1.85
N ALA A 78 28.03 17.23 -1.18
CA ALA A 78 28.53 17.53 0.16
C ALA A 78 28.30 16.34 1.13
N PRO A 79 29.33 15.93 1.92
CA PRO A 79 29.20 14.85 2.89
C PRO A 79 28.26 15.21 4.04
N PRO A 80 27.81 14.23 4.85
CA PRO A 80 26.96 14.48 6.01
C PRO A 80 27.56 15.53 6.95
N SER A 81 26.78 16.52 7.33
CA SER A 81 27.18 17.60 8.24
C SER A 81 26.02 17.93 9.19
N LEU A 82 26.28 18.74 10.22
CA LEU A 82 25.21 19.19 11.14
C LEU A 82 24.12 20.01 10.42
N ALA A 83 24.47 20.68 9.32
CA ALA A 83 23.51 21.36 8.46
C ALA A 83 22.76 20.37 7.53
N HIS A 84 23.45 19.31 7.07
CA HIS A 84 22.91 18.30 6.17
C HIS A 84 23.12 16.89 6.74
N PRO A 85 22.25 16.41 7.66
CA PRO A 85 22.48 15.15 8.38
C PRO A 85 22.62 13.93 7.47
N PHE A 86 21.94 13.93 6.32
CA PHE A 86 22.00 12.87 5.31
C PHE A 86 22.84 13.24 4.08
N GLY A 87 23.56 14.37 4.14
CA GLY A 87 24.33 14.91 3.03
C GLY A 87 23.47 15.52 1.93
N GLN A 88 24.14 15.96 0.87
CA GLN A 88 23.49 16.58 -0.27
C GLN A 88 23.50 15.67 -1.50
N THR A 89 22.46 15.80 -2.32
CA THR A 89 22.33 15.09 -3.59
C THR A 89 23.27 15.64 -4.66
N LYS A 90 23.30 14.97 -5.82
CA LYS A 90 24.00 15.41 -7.03
C LYS A 90 23.63 16.81 -7.55
N PHE A 91 22.56 17.41 -7.03
CA PHE A 91 22.10 18.76 -7.40
C PHE A 91 22.25 19.76 -6.23
N GLY A 92 23.02 19.42 -5.19
CA GLY A 92 23.21 20.26 -4.00
C GLY A 92 21.99 20.34 -3.08
N ARG A 93 21.03 19.42 -3.22
CA ARG A 93 19.79 19.40 -2.40
C ARG A 93 19.97 18.56 -1.15
N ASP A 94 19.47 19.02 -0.02
CA ASP A 94 19.46 18.25 1.23
C ASP A 94 18.61 16.97 1.12
N VAL A 95 19.20 15.82 1.43
CA VAL A 95 18.52 14.51 1.31
C VAL A 95 17.44 14.35 2.38
N LEU A 96 17.69 14.80 3.61
CA LEU A 96 16.74 14.67 4.73
C LEU A 96 15.45 15.44 4.43
N THR A 97 15.58 16.68 3.98
CA THR A 97 14.47 17.55 3.57
C THR A 97 13.63 16.88 2.49
N ARG A 98 14.26 16.25 1.49
CA ARG A 98 13.52 15.52 0.44
C ARG A 98 12.78 14.29 0.96
N VAL A 99 13.32 13.59 1.95
CA VAL A 99 12.63 12.45 2.59
C VAL A 99 11.42 12.94 3.37
N VAL A 100 11.58 14.01 4.16
CA VAL A 100 10.50 14.59 4.97
C VAL A 100 9.36 15.11 4.09
N PHE A 101 9.66 15.97 3.10
CA PHE A 101 8.63 16.46 2.18
C PHE A 101 8.10 15.37 1.22
N GLY A 102 8.92 14.36 0.90
CA GLY A 102 8.49 13.20 0.12
C GLY A 102 7.48 12.31 0.85
N SER A 103 7.57 12.23 2.18
CA SER A 103 6.70 11.39 3.00
C SER A 103 5.20 11.71 2.83
N ALA A 104 4.85 13.00 2.70
CA ALA A 104 3.48 13.45 2.47
C ALA A 104 2.92 12.93 1.13
N ASN A 105 3.71 13.03 0.06
CA ASN A 105 3.31 12.52 -1.25
C ASN A 105 3.20 11.00 -1.25
N SER A 106 4.12 10.29 -0.57
CA SER A 106 4.05 8.83 -0.43
C SER A 106 2.80 8.37 0.32
N LEU A 107 2.43 9.05 1.41
CA LEU A 107 1.19 8.79 2.15
C LEU A 107 -0.04 9.02 1.28
N LEU A 108 -0.09 10.14 0.55
CA LEU A 108 -1.21 10.47 -0.32
C LEU A 108 -1.40 9.43 -1.42
N PHE A 109 -0.32 9.08 -2.13
CA PHE A 109 -0.41 8.07 -3.19
C PHE A 109 -0.73 6.69 -2.65
N GLY A 110 -0.19 6.30 -1.49
CA GLY A 110 -0.53 5.01 -0.87
C GLY A 110 -2.02 4.90 -0.53
N ILE A 111 -2.64 5.96 0.02
CA ILE A 111 -4.08 5.97 0.32
C ILE A 111 -4.91 5.95 -0.96
N LEU A 112 -4.56 6.80 -1.94
CA LEU A 112 -5.29 6.87 -3.21
C LEU A 112 -5.22 5.56 -3.98
N GLU A 113 -4.04 4.93 -4.03
CA GLU A 113 -3.81 3.66 -4.69
C GLU A 113 -4.69 2.57 -4.08
N VAL A 114 -4.68 2.42 -2.75
CA VAL A 114 -5.50 1.42 -2.06
C VAL A 114 -6.99 1.65 -2.33
N LEU A 115 -7.45 2.90 -2.26
CA LEU A 115 -8.85 3.22 -2.50
C LEU A 115 -9.28 2.87 -3.92
N ILE A 116 -8.49 3.27 -4.92
CA ILE A 116 -8.76 2.97 -6.33
C ILE A 116 -8.72 1.45 -6.56
N CYS A 117 -7.74 0.75 -5.99
CA CYS A 117 -7.63 -0.70 -6.10
C CYS A 117 -8.84 -1.40 -5.49
N VAL A 118 -9.28 -1.02 -4.29
CA VAL A 118 -10.45 -1.62 -3.63
C VAL A 118 -11.72 -1.38 -4.46
N VAL A 119 -11.93 -0.15 -4.94
CA VAL A 119 -13.09 0.17 -5.78
C VAL A 119 -13.06 -0.64 -7.07
N ALA A 120 -11.93 -0.67 -7.76
CA ALA A 120 -11.78 -1.46 -8.98
C ALA A 120 -11.97 -2.97 -8.73
N ALA A 121 -11.40 -3.50 -7.64
CA ALA A 121 -11.52 -4.90 -7.27
C ALA A 121 -12.97 -5.28 -6.94
N ILE A 122 -13.74 -4.40 -6.30
CA ILE A 122 -15.16 -4.63 -6.04
C ILE A 122 -15.96 -4.63 -7.36
N ILE A 123 -15.74 -3.60 -8.20
CA ILE A 123 -16.45 -3.45 -9.48
C ILE A 123 -16.18 -4.63 -10.42
N ILE A 124 -14.94 -5.13 -10.46
CA ILE A 124 -14.54 -6.22 -11.35
C ILE A 124 -14.81 -7.59 -10.70
N GLY A 125 -14.50 -7.73 -9.41
CA GLY A 125 -14.51 -9.01 -8.69
C GLY A 125 -15.92 -9.52 -8.38
N ILE A 126 -16.86 -8.64 -8.02
CA ILE A 126 -18.24 -9.07 -7.73
C ILE A 126 -18.89 -9.69 -8.98
N PRO A 127 -18.88 -9.05 -10.17
CA PRO A 127 -19.45 -9.66 -11.38
C PRO A 127 -18.79 -10.98 -11.77
N LEU A 128 -17.47 -11.09 -11.67
CA LEU A 128 -16.74 -12.34 -11.97
C LEU A 128 -17.24 -13.50 -11.11
N ASN A 129 -17.54 -13.26 -9.83
CA ASN A 129 -18.03 -14.33 -8.95
C ASN A 129 -19.36 -14.96 -9.41
N PHE A 130 -20.18 -14.25 -10.19
CA PHE A 130 -21.44 -14.76 -10.72
C PHE A 130 -21.29 -15.40 -12.11
N LEU A 131 -20.13 -15.32 -12.76
CA LEU A 131 -19.92 -15.90 -14.09
C LEU A 131 -19.63 -17.41 -14.03
N ASN A 132 -19.87 -18.07 -15.16
CA ASN A 132 -19.52 -19.49 -15.35
C ASN A 132 -18.02 -19.72 -15.16
N LYS A 133 -17.63 -20.87 -14.60
CA LYS A 133 -16.23 -21.26 -14.33
C LYS A 133 -15.25 -21.00 -15.50
N ARG A 134 -15.71 -21.10 -16.75
CA ARG A 134 -14.87 -20.84 -17.94
C ARG A 134 -14.52 -19.36 -18.14
N LEU A 135 -15.45 -18.44 -17.86
CA LEU A 135 -15.19 -17.00 -18.00
C LEU A 135 -14.28 -16.50 -16.88
N ASN A 136 -14.42 -17.06 -15.68
CA ASN A 136 -13.52 -16.77 -14.56
C ASN A 136 -12.09 -17.21 -14.85
N LEU A 137 -11.91 -18.41 -15.42
CA LEU A 137 -10.59 -18.88 -15.83
C LEU A 137 -9.96 -17.93 -16.87
N SER A 138 -10.72 -17.44 -17.84
CA SER A 138 -10.22 -16.47 -18.83
C SER A 138 -9.80 -15.13 -18.18
N ALA A 139 -10.58 -14.63 -17.21
CA ALA A 139 -10.25 -13.40 -16.49
C ALA A 139 -8.98 -13.55 -15.65
N GLU A 140 -8.83 -14.68 -14.96
CA GLU A 140 -7.61 -15.02 -14.23
C GLU A 140 -6.39 -15.11 -15.16
N MET A 141 -6.57 -15.72 -16.34
CA MET A 141 -5.51 -15.80 -17.36
C MET A 141 -5.10 -14.43 -17.92
N MET A 142 -5.97 -13.42 -17.92
CA MET A 142 -5.62 -12.04 -18.28
C MET A 142 -4.87 -11.31 -17.17
N LEU A 143 -5.16 -11.61 -15.90
CA LEU A 143 -4.53 -10.97 -14.75
C LEU A 143 -3.13 -11.55 -14.45
N PHE A 144 -2.93 -12.84 -14.71
CA PHE A 144 -1.69 -13.57 -14.41
C PHE A 144 -0.43 -12.96 -15.05
N PRO A 145 -0.41 -12.55 -16.34
CA PRO A 145 0.76 -11.92 -16.96
C PRO A 145 1.18 -10.61 -16.28
N LEU A 146 0.22 -9.84 -15.77
CA LEU A 146 0.49 -8.58 -15.08
C LEU A 146 1.32 -8.81 -13.80
N LEU A 147 1.03 -9.91 -13.10
CA LEU A 147 1.79 -10.36 -11.92
C LEU A 147 3.15 -10.95 -12.30
N MET A 148 3.31 -11.48 -13.52
CA MET A 148 4.58 -12.05 -13.98
C MET A 148 5.61 -10.98 -14.35
N ILE A 149 5.21 -9.78 -14.79
CA ILE A 149 6.14 -8.70 -15.17
C ILE A 149 7.18 -8.40 -14.07
N PRO A 150 6.80 -8.08 -12.81
CA PRO A 150 7.79 -7.79 -11.76
C PRO A 150 8.66 -9.01 -11.44
N LEU A 151 8.10 -10.22 -11.51
CA LEU A 151 8.82 -11.46 -11.25
C LEU A 151 9.89 -11.75 -12.31
N ILE A 152 9.55 -11.54 -13.59
CA ILE A 152 10.46 -11.71 -14.72
C ILE A 152 11.61 -10.70 -14.63
N ILE A 153 11.29 -9.43 -14.35
CA ILE A 153 12.32 -8.38 -14.21
C ILE A 153 13.25 -8.70 -13.04
N LEU A 154 12.71 -9.14 -11.90
CA LEU A 154 13.51 -9.56 -10.74
C LEU A 154 14.40 -10.76 -11.07
N GLY A 155 13.89 -11.73 -11.84
CA GLY A 155 14.65 -12.88 -12.32
C GLY A 155 15.81 -12.48 -13.23
N LEU A 156 15.55 -11.61 -14.21
CA LEU A 156 16.58 -11.08 -15.11
C LEU A 156 17.66 -10.29 -14.37
N TYR A 157 17.27 -9.47 -13.39
CA TYR A 157 18.19 -8.72 -12.56
C TYR A 157 19.10 -9.64 -11.74
N THR A 158 18.51 -10.66 -11.11
CA THR A 158 19.26 -11.66 -10.33
C THR A 158 20.24 -12.42 -11.22
N PHE A 159 19.79 -12.86 -12.40
CA PHE A 159 20.68 -13.51 -13.38
C PHE A 159 21.84 -12.61 -13.79
N SER A 160 21.59 -11.34 -14.09
CA SER A 160 22.64 -10.39 -14.49
C SER A 160 23.70 -10.16 -13.41
N ILE A 161 23.33 -10.23 -12.13
CA ILE A 161 24.28 -10.06 -11.01
C ILE A 161 25.09 -11.33 -10.79
N PHE A 162 24.42 -12.48 -10.78
CA PHE A 162 25.06 -13.75 -10.46
C PHE A 162 25.90 -14.29 -11.62
N TYR A 163 25.53 -14.06 -12.88
CA TYR A 163 26.28 -14.51 -14.05
C TYR A 163 27.77 -14.13 -14.06
N PRO A 164 28.17 -12.85 -13.89
CA PRO A 164 29.59 -12.48 -13.85
C PRO A 164 30.30 -13.01 -12.60
N ILE A 165 29.59 -13.16 -11.47
CA ILE A 165 30.14 -13.70 -10.23
C ILE A 165 30.52 -15.17 -10.44
N THR A 166 29.61 -15.99 -10.98
CA THR A 166 29.86 -17.42 -11.25
C THR A 166 31.03 -17.62 -12.21
N LEU A 167 31.09 -16.82 -13.28
CA LEU A 167 32.23 -16.84 -14.22
C LEU A 167 33.56 -16.46 -13.55
N SER A 168 33.54 -15.52 -12.60
CA SER A 168 34.75 -15.11 -11.89
C SER A 168 35.28 -16.19 -10.93
N PHE A 169 34.42 -17.11 -10.49
CA PHE A 169 34.81 -18.28 -9.68
C PHE A 169 35.08 -19.55 -10.51
N GLY A 170 34.91 -19.50 -11.84
CA GLY A 170 35.20 -20.62 -12.74
C GLY A 170 34.25 -21.82 -12.59
N LEU A 171 33.05 -21.59 -12.06
CA LEU A 171 31.95 -22.56 -12.01
C LEU A 171 31.04 -22.45 -13.25
#